data_AF-A0A5M5XPE1-F1
#
_entry.id   AF-A0A5M5XPE1-F1
#
_cell.length_a   1.000
_cell.length_b   1.000
_cell.length_c   1.000
_cell.angle_alpha   90.00
_cell.angle_beta   90.00
_cell.angle_gamma   90.00
#
_symmetry.space_group_name_H-M   'P 1'
#
loop_
_entity.id
_entity.type
_entity.pdbx_description
1 polymer ?
#
loop_
_entity_poly.entity_id
_entity_poly.type
_entity_poly.pdbx_seq_one_letter_code
_entity_poly.pdbx_strand_id
1 'polypeptide(L)'
;MAKNKNIQIPMALAVKIELFKRGCFDFITVKDGKKHEKQEKALQILTDNEHAEFLYGGGAGGAKSWTGAAWLLFMCLCYPGSKWFIGRAELKRITQSTLITFYKVCNQYGVEDTLYKYNGQYNYIEFYNGSRIDLLDLMYKPGDPFYERYGSIEYTGGWIEEGGEVNFGAYDTLKTRVGRHLNNELGLKRKLFITCNPKKNWMYDTFYTPFKKGILPEYMYYLGCLVQENPFIDPDYIEGLRTTKDKVKRERLLKGNWEYDDNPNALCSHDAITAIFNNLLSITNGKNYITADIARFGSDYARICVWDGYTIIDLKCFPLSKTTDIQKCIQHFQKKYRIPKWRCIADEDGVGGGVVDNCDIQGFVNNSRALKDENYQNLQTQCGYKLAEHINASEIGINEELLSSADKEQIILELEQLQTWDVDGEGKLKLKPKEEIKQEIRCSPDWRDVFLMRCWFDYNEYDIPDDIEARLGVI
;
A
#
# COMPACT_ATOMS: atom_id res chain seq x y z
N MET A 1 -28.67 14.83 -28.66
CA MET A 1 -28.21 15.53 -29.88
C MET A 1 -28.04 17.00 -29.56
N ALA A 2 -26.87 17.40 -29.08
CA ALA A 2 -26.50 18.80 -28.94
C ALA A 2 -25.70 19.20 -30.19
N LYS A 3 -26.09 20.34 -30.76
CA LYS A 3 -25.58 20.92 -32.01
C LYS A 3 -24.05 20.93 -32.04
N ASN A 4 -23.45 20.32 -33.07
CA ASN A 4 -22.08 20.61 -33.52
C ASN A 4 -21.99 22.11 -33.79
N LYS A 5 -21.55 22.90 -32.81
CA LYS A 5 -20.86 24.14 -33.10
C LYS A 5 -19.62 23.72 -33.90
N ASN A 6 -19.39 24.32 -35.05
CA ASN A 6 -18.11 24.17 -35.76
C ASN A 6 -17.01 24.75 -34.85
N ILE A 7 -16.48 23.92 -33.97
CA ILE A 7 -15.39 24.28 -33.08
C ILE A 7 -14.13 24.23 -33.93
N GLN A 8 -13.57 25.40 -34.19
CA GLN A 8 -12.35 25.55 -34.96
C GLN A 8 -11.16 25.48 -34.01
N ILE A 9 -10.32 24.46 -34.19
CA ILE A 9 -9.09 24.32 -33.41
C ILE A 9 -8.08 25.35 -33.93
N PRO A 10 -7.43 26.14 -33.06
CA PRO A 10 -6.36 27.05 -33.47
C PRO A 10 -5.23 26.30 -34.19
N MET A 11 -4.70 26.86 -35.28
CA MET A 11 -3.67 26.19 -36.10
C MET A 11 -2.45 25.75 -35.27
N ALA A 12 -2.01 26.59 -34.33
CA ALA A 12 -0.89 26.26 -33.45
C ALA A 12 -1.16 25.01 -32.58
N LEU A 13 -2.40 24.81 -32.12
CA LEU A 13 -2.80 23.63 -31.38
C LEU A 13 -2.93 22.41 -32.30
N ALA A 14 -3.47 22.59 -33.52
CA ALA A 14 -3.57 21.52 -34.51
C ALA A 14 -2.19 20.93 -34.86
N VAL A 15 -1.15 21.76 -34.99
CA VAL A 15 0.23 21.31 -35.20
C VAL A 15 0.72 20.46 -34.02
N LYS A 16 0.48 20.88 -32.77
CA LYS A 16 0.89 20.11 -31.57
C LYS A 16 0.18 18.76 -31.49
N ILE A 17 -1.12 18.71 -31.84
CA ILE A 17 -1.90 17.47 -31.92
C ILE A 17 -1.25 16.51 -32.93
N GLU A 18 -0.89 17.01 -34.12
CA GLU A 18 -0.25 16.18 -35.15
C GLU A 18 1.15 15.70 -34.74
N LEU A 19 1.95 16.57 -34.11
CA LEU A 19 3.26 16.20 -33.57
C LEU A 19 3.13 15.09 -32.52
N PHE A 20 2.16 15.21 -31.60
CA PHE A 20 1.90 14.19 -30.58
C PHE A 20 1.54 12.84 -31.20
N LYS A 21 0.65 12.82 -32.21
CA LYS A 21 0.27 11.60 -32.94
C LYS A 21 1.45 10.90 -33.61
N ARG A 22 2.45 11.67 -34.05
CA ARG A 22 3.67 11.16 -34.68
C ARG A 22 4.76 10.73 -33.68
N GLY A 23 4.50 10.86 -32.38
CA GLY A 23 5.50 10.59 -31.34
C GLY A 23 6.59 11.67 -31.23
N CYS A 24 6.33 12.88 -31.75
CA CYS A 24 7.24 14.01 -31.66
C CYS A 24 6.88 14.88 -30.43
N PHE A 25 7.57 14.65 -29.32
CA PHE A 25 7.24 15.27 -28.02
C PHE A 25 8.07 16.51 -27.68
N ASP A 26 8.89 17.01 -28.58
CA ASP A 26 9.79 18.16 -28.31
C ASP A 26 9.02 19.39 -27.83
N PHE A 27 7.81 19.64 -28.33
CA PHE A 27 6.99 20.77 -27.89
C PHE A 27 6.52 20.67 -26.42
N ILE A 28 6.62 19.48 -25.80
CA ILE A 28 6.35 19.21 -24.38
C ILE A 28 7.65 19.19 -23.58
N THR A 29 8.70 18.59 -24.14
CA THR A 29 9.90 18.16 -23.42
C THR A 29 11.09 19.09 -23.60
N VAL A 30 11.04 20.01 -24.57
CA VAL A 30 12.09 20.98 -24.87
C VAL A 30 11.62 22.39 -24.54
N LYS A 31 12.44 23.11 -23.78
CA LYS A 31 12.25 24.52 -23.48
C LYS A 31 13.61 25.19 -23.34
N ASP A 32 13.75 26.38 -23.91
CA ASP A 32 14.97 27.21 -23.84
C ASP A 32 16.26 26.45 -24.20
N GLY A 33 16.18 25.58 -25.22
CA GLY A 33 17.32 24.78 -25.71
C GLY A 33 17.71 23.59 -24.83
N LYS A 34 16.99 23.31 -23.74
CA LYS A 34 17.18 22.13 -22.88
C LYS A 34 16.07 21.13 -23.10
N LYS A 35 16.39 19.84 -22.95
CA LYS A 35 15.46 18.72 -23.12
C LYS A 35 15.32 17.90 -21.85
N HIS A 36 14.09 17.52 -21.51
CA HIS A 36 13.79 16.63 -20.39
C HIS A 36 13.67 15.18 -20.90
N GLU A 37 14.80 14.48 -20.95
CA GLU A 37 14.93 13.12 -21.53
C GLU A 37 13.98 12.10 -20.90
N LYS A 38 13.88 12.09 -19.55
CA LYS A 38 12.97 11.17 -18.84
C LYS A 38 11.50 11.42 -19.15
N GLN A 39 11.10 12.68 -19.32
CA GLN A 39 9.74 13.02 -19.69
C GLN A 39 9.43 12.58 -21.13
N GLU A 40 10.37 12.73 -22.06
CA GLU A 40 10.20 12.21 -23.42
C GLU A 40 10.06 10.69 -23.41
N LYS A 41 10.95 9.99 -22.69
CA LYS A 41 10.86 8.53 -22.58
C LYS A 41 9.53 8.08 -21.97
N ALA A 42 9.03 8.79 -20.96
CA ALA A 42 7.71 8.52 -20.39
C ALA A 42 6.58 8.68 -21.42
N LEU A 43 6.60 9.74 -22.24
CA LEU A 43 5.60 9.94 -23.29
C LEU A 43 5.68 8.87 -24.37
N GLN A 44 6.90 8.48 -24.80
CA GLN A 44 7.10 7.37 -25.73
C GLN A 44 6.47 6.07 -25.20
N ILE A 45 6.71 5.73 -23.92
CA ILE A 45 6.11 4.54 -23.28
C ILE A 45 4.58 4.66 -23.23
N LEU A 46 4.06 5.85 -22.88
CA LEU A 46 2.62 6.09 -22.79
C LEU A 46 1.90 6.00 -24.14
N THR A 47 2.60 6.19 -25.25
CA THR A 47 2.04 6.12 -26.61
C THR A 47 2.48 4.88 -27.41
N ASP A 48 3.31 4.00 -26.85
CA ASP A 48 3.73 2.77 -27.54
C ASP A 48 2.62 1.70 -27.57
N ASN A 49 2.88 0.61 -28.30
CA ASN A 49 2.03 -0.59 -28.36
C ASN A 49 2.63 -1.80 -27.60
N GLU A 50 3.61 -1.57 -26.74
CA GLU A 50 4.37 -2.60 -26.04
C GLU A 50 3.91 -2.74 -24.59
N HIS A 51 3.90 -1.62 -23.86
CA HIS A 51 3.66 -1.61 -22.42
C HIS A 51 2.19 -1.28 -22.11
N ALA A 52 1.61 -1.94 -21.12
CA ALA A 52 0.23 -1.72 -20.67
C ALA A 52 0.16 -1.06 -19.29
N GLU A 53 1.12 -1.36 -18.42
CA GLU A 53 1.18 -0.89 -17.04
C GLU A 53 2.51 -0.16 -16.83
N PHE A 54 2.47 1.12 -16.45
CA PHE A 54 3.67 1.96 -16.41
C PHE A 54 3.76 2.73 -15.11
N LEU A 55 4.76 2.39 -14.27
CA LEU A 55 5.13 3.15 -13.09
C LEU A 55 6.24 4.16 -13.42
N TYR A 56 5.90 5.44 -13.38
CA TYR A 56 6.87 6.54 -13.39
C TYR A 56 7.12 7.02 -11.97
N GLY A 57 8.20 6.54 -11.37
CA GLY A 57 8.58 6.80 -9.98
C GLY A 57 9.82 7.70 -9.83
N GLY A 58 10.28 7.84 -8.59
CA GLY A 58 11.50 8.59 -8.24
C GLY A 58 11.22 9.90 -7.52
N GLY A 59 12.23 10.78 -7.45
CA GLY A 59 12.19 12.00 -6.65
C GLY A 59 11.08 12.98 -7.03
N ALA A 60 10.74 13.86 -6.09
CA ALA A 60 9.79 14.94 -6.32
C ALA A 60 10.30 15.89 -7.41
N GLY A 61 9.40 16.62 -8.09
CA GLY A 61 9.81 17.60 -9.10
C GLY A 61 10.31 17.02 -10.44
N GLY A 62 10.30 15.71 -10.66
CA GLY A 62 10.66 15.08 -11.95
C GLY A 62 9.61 15.19 -13.07
N ALA A 63 8.77 16.23 -13.06
CA ALA A 63 7.70 16.48 -14.05
C ALA A 63 6.63 15.37 -14.24
N LYS A 64 6.54 14.40 -13.33
CA LYS A 64 5.61 13.25 -13.41
C LYS A 64 4.13 13.68 -13.59
N SER A 65 3.64 14.56 -12.72
CA SER A 65 2.25 15.06 -12.76
C SER A 65 1.95 15.87 -14.03
N TRP A 66 2.92 16.68 -14.48
CA TRP A 66 2.79 17.42 -15.73
C TRP A 66 2.69 16.46 -16.93
N THR A 67 3.48 15.38 -16.91
CA THR A 67 3.48 14.35 -17.95
C THR A 67 2.13 13.64 -18.04
N GLY A 68 1.53 13.25 -16.90
CA GLY A 68 0.21 12.62 -16.87
C GLY A 68 -0.89 13.54 -17.39
N ALA A 69 -0.87 14.82 -16.98
CA ALA A 69 -1.82 15.81 -17.46
C ALA A 69 -1.66 16.10 -18.96
N ALA A 70 -0.43 16.27 -19.45
CA ALA A 70 -0.15 16.49 -20.87
C ALA A 70 -0.54 15.27 -21.71
N TRP A 71 -0.20 14.06 -21.27
CA TRP A 71 -0.59 12.82 -21.94
C TRP A 71 -2.11 12.74 -22.11
N LEU A 72 -2.88 12.82 -21.01
CA LEU A 72 -4.34 12.71 -21.11
C LEU A 72 -4.97 13.84 -21.91
N LEU A 73 -4.45 15.07 -21.80
CA LEU A 73 -4.90 16.19 -22.63
C LEU A 73 -4.77 15.86 -24.11
N PHE A 74 -3.59 15.44 -24.55
CA PHE A 74 -3.36 15.15 -25.96
C PHE A 74 -4.06 13.88 -26.42
N MET A 75 -4.20 12.85 -25.58
CA MET A 75 -5.01 11.67 -25.91
C MET A 75 -6.47 12.06 -26.18
N CYS A 76 -7.08 12.90 -25.35
CA CYS A 76 -8.45 13.36 -25.56
C CYS A 76 -8.60 14.21 -26.83
N LEU A 77 -7.62 15.06 -27.16
CA LEU A 77 -7.62 15.86 -28.39
C LEU A 77 -7.37 15.02 -29.65
N CYS A 78 -6.51 14.02 -29.58
CA CYS A 78 -6.10 13.19 -30.71
C CYS A 78 -7.15 12.15 -31.12
N TYR A 79 -7.87 11.61 -30.13
CA TYR A 79 -8.75 10.44 -30.28
C TYR A 79 -10.17 10.76 -29.81
N PRO A 80 -11.05 11.24 -30.72
CA PRO A 80 -12.44 11.58 -30.40
C PRO A 80 -13.22 10.45 -29.73
N GLY A 81 -14.05 10.80 -28.75
CA GLY A 81 -14.87 9.85 -28.01
C GLY A 81 -14.10 8.97 -27.00
N SER A 82 -12.78 9.11 -26.88
CA SER A 82 -11.98 8.32 -25.94
C SER A 82 -12.32 8.66 -24.48
N LYS A 83 -12.19 7.69 -23.57
CA LYS A 83 -12.59 7.86 -22.18
C LYS A 83 -11.47 7.45 -21.24
N TRP A 84 -11.08 8.35 -20.36
CA TRP A 84 -9.92 8.20 -19.48
C TRP A 84 -10.31 8.45 -18.03
N PHE A 85 -9.41 8.15 -17.10
CA PHE A 85 -9.55 8.58 -15.72
C PHE A 85 -8.27 9.16 -15.13
N ILE A 86 -8.43 9.97 -14.10
CA ILE A 86 -7.41 10.36 -13.13
C ILE A 86 -7.90 9.93 -11.76
N GLY A 87 -7.18 9.05 -11.10
CA GLY A 87 -7.48 8.58 -9.75
C GLY A 87 -6.43 9.03 -8.74
N ARG A 88 -6.87 9.39 -7.54
CA ARG A 88 -6.01 9.61 -6.35
C ARG A 88 -6.71 9.05 -5.13
N ALA A 89 -6.00 8.97 -4.01
CA ALA A 89 -6.57 8.57 -2.73
C ALA A 89 -7.87 9.32 -2.38
N GLU A 90 -7.95 10.64 -2.59
CA GLU A 90 -9.17 11.41 -2.29
C GLU A 90 -9.53 12.33 -3.45
N LEU A 91 -10.83 12.45 -3.77
CA LEU A 91 -11.31 13.37 -4.80
C LEU A 91 -10.93 14.83 -4.51
N LYS A 92 -11.00 15.24 -3.24
CA LYS A 92 -10.59 16.59 -2.80
C LYS A 92 -9.12 16.89 -3.15
N ARG A 93 -8.24 15.90 -3.05
CA ARG A 93 -6.83 16.05 -3.45
C ARG A 93 -6.70 16.25 -4.96
N ILE A 94 -7.50 15.56 -5.77
CA ILE A 94 -7.51 15.74 -7.23
C ILE A 94 -7.90 17.18 -7.58
N THR A 95 -9.01 17.68 -7.03
CA THR A 95 -9.52 19.02 -7.37
C THR A 95 -8.60 20.15 -6.90
N GLN A 96 -7.88 19.94 -5.78
CA GLN A 96 -6.95 20.93 -5.22
C GLN A 96 -5.52 20.86 -5.78
N SER A 97 -5.18 19.89 -6.64
CA SER A 97 -3.81 19.77 -7.16
C SER A 97 -3.73 19.31 -8.62
N THR A 98 -4.16 18.09 -8.93
CA THR A 98 -4.03 17.51 -10.27
C THR A 98 -4.89 18.25 -11.29
N LEU A 99 -6.09 18.67 -10.92
CA LEU A 99 -6.96 19.49 -11.78
C LEU A 99 -6.34 20.87 -12.05
N ILE A 100 -5.69 21.48 -11.04
CA ILE A 100 -4.96 22.74 -11.21
C ILE A 100 -3.78 22.55 -12.18
N THR A 101 -3.06 21.44 -12.06
CA THR A 101 -1.98 21.08 -12.98
C THR A 101 -2.49 20.88 -14.40
N PHE A 102 -3.64 20.22 -14.55
CA PHE A 102 -4.30 20.05 -15.84
C PHE A 102 -4.65 21.39 -16.49
N TYR A 103 -5.20 22.36 -15.75
CA TYR A 103 -5.45 23.70 -16.30
C TYR A 103 -4.16 24.44 -16.70
N LYS A 104 -3.07 24.30 -15.93
CA LYS A 104 -1.75 24.85 -16.31
C LYS A 104 -1.25 24.26 -17.63
N VAL A 105 -1.43 22.95 -17.82
CA VAL A 105 -1.10 22.23 -19.06
C VAL A 105 -1.96 22.73 -20.21
N CYS A 106 -3.29 22.85 -20.03
CA CYS A 106 -4.18 23.42 -21.07
C CYS A 106 -3.71 24.81 -21.51
N ASN A 107 -3.45 25.70 -20.54
CA ASN A 107 -2.96 27.04 -20.81
C ASN A 107 -1.61 27.04 -21.54
N GLN A 108 -0.64 26.22 -21.09
CA GLN A 108 0.68 26.12 -21.73
C GLN A 108 0.59 25.71 -23.20
N TYR A 109 -0.35 24.82 -23.54
CA TYR A 109 -0.48 24.32 -24.91
C TYR A 109 -1.48 25.08 -25.76
N GLY A 110 -2.16 26.10 -25.22
CA GLY A 110 -3.13 26.93 -25.94
C GLY A 110 -4.49 26.23 -26.14
N VAL A 111 -4.89 25.41 -25.17
CA VAL A 111 -6.19 24.76 -25.14
C VAL A 111 -7.15 25.64 -24.35
N GLU A 112 -8.04 26.32 -25.08
CA GLU A 112 -9.03 27.22 -24.51
C GLU A 112 -10.20 26.46 -23.87
N ASP A 113 -10.90 27.12 -22.94
CA ASP A 113 -12.08 26.59 -22.23
C ASP A 113 -13.28 26.28 -23.16
N THR A 114 -13.20 26.67 -24.43
CA THR A 114 -14.17 26.25 -25.46
C THR A 114 -13.99 24.81 -25.91
N LEU A 115 -12.80 24.23 -25.67
CA LEU A 115 -12.42 22.88 -26.09
C LEU A 115 -12.65 21.82 -25.01
N TYR A 116 -12.81 22.23 -23.75
CA TYR A 116 -13.07 21.32 -22.65
C TYR A 116 -13.89 22.00 -21.54
N LYS A 117 -14.63 21.22 -20.76
CA LYS A 117 -15.41 21.69 -19.63
C LYS A 117 -15.31 20.73 -18.45
N TYR A 118 -14.99 21.27 -17.28
CA TYR A 118 -15.07 20.52 -16.03
C TYR A 118 -16.50 20.52 -15.48
N ASN A 119 -17.02 19.33 -15.17
CA ASN A 119 -18.27 19.11 -14.47
C ASN A 119 -17.99 18.73 -13.01
N GLY A 120 -18.13 19.70 -12.10
CA GLY A 120 -17.86 19.48 -10.67
C GLY A 120 -18.89 18.63 -9.94
N GLN A 121 -20.12 18.51 -10.46
CA GLN A 121 -21.15 17.68 -9.84
C GLN A 121 -20.85 16.18 -10.03
N TYR A 122 -20.39 15.81 -11.22
CA TYR A 122 -20.12 14.43 -11.60
C TYR A 122 -18.63 14.11 -11.71
N ASN A 123 -17.76 15.08 -11.40
CA ASN A 123 -16.32 14.94 -11.34
C ASN A 123 -15.68 14.40 -12.62
N TYR A 124 -15.93 15.07 -13.75
CA TYR A 124 -15.28 14.74 -15.01
C TYR A 124 -14.92 15.98 -15.84
N ILE A 125 -13.97 15.84 -16.75
CA ILE A 125 -13.60 16.81 -17.76
C ILE A 125 -14.08 16.27 -19.11
N GLU A 126 -14.93 17.01 -19.81
CA GLU A 126 -15.47 16.64 -21.12
C GLU A 126 -14.89 17.55 -22.21
N PHE A 127 -14.51 16.97 -23.34
CA PHE A 127 -13.94 17.67 -24.48
C PHE A 127 -14.97 17.89 -25.59
N TYR A 128 -14.72 18.87 -26.44
CA TYR A 128 -15.59 19.23 -27.57
C TYR A 128 -15.89 18.07 -28.54
N ASN A 129 -15.01 17.07 -28.61
CA ASN A 129 -15.09 15.91 -29.50
C ASN A 129 -15.70 14.67 -28.82
N GLY A 130 -16.31 14.83 -27.64
CA GLY A 130 -16.92 13.76 -26.87
C GLY A 130 -15.93 12.92 -26.04
N SER A 131 -14.63 13.21 -26.10
CA SER A 131 -13.65 12.59 -25.20
C SER A 131 -13.86 13.05 -23.77
N ARG A 132 -13.50 12.22 -22.79
CA ARG A 132 -13.78 12.49 -21.37
C ARG A 132 -12.69 11.96 -20.44
N ILE A 133 -12.46 12.65 -19.32
CA ILE A 133 -11.58 12.23 -18.21
C ILE A 133 -12.40 12.23 -16.91
N ASP A 134 -12.61 11.06 -16.30
CA ASP A 134 -13.25 10.93 -14.99
C ASP A 134 -12.25 11.14 -13.84
N LEU A 135 -12.67 11.82 -12.77
CA LEU A 135 -11.87 12.01 -11.55
C LEU A 135 -12.35 11.04 -10.46
N LEU A 136 -11.50 10.11 -10.04
CA LEU A 136 -11.88 8.96 -9.22
C LEU A 136 -11.28 9.02 -7.79
N ASP A 137 -12.14 8.82 -6.79
CA ASP A 137 -11.76 8.71 -5.37
C ASP A 137 -11.34 7.29 -4.99
N LEU A 138 -10.05 7.00 -5.02
CA LEU A 138 -9.48 5.67 -4.84
C LEU A 138 -9.30 5.26 -3.37
N MET A 139 -9.88 6.01 -2.41
CA MET A 139 -9.76 5.68 -0.99
C MET A 139 -10.32 4.29 -0.72
N TYR A 140 -9.62 3.52 0.12
CA TYR A 140 -10.18 2.28 0.65
C TYR A 140 -11.39 2.60 1.53
N LYS A 141 -12.48 1.86 1.35
CA LYS A 141 -13.71 2.02 2.12
C LYS A 141 -14.09 0.66 2.68
N PRO A 142 -14.20 0.49 4.02
CA PRO A 142 -14.57 -0.80 4.61
C PRO A 142 -15.91 -1.37 4.08
N GLY A 143 -16.86 -0.51 3.69
CA GLY A 143 -18.13 -0.92 3.08
C GLY A 143 -18.08 -1.21 1.58
N ASP A 144 -16.93 -0.99 0.93
CA ASP A 144 -16.64 -1.32 -0.47
C ASP A 144 -15.19 -1.83 -0.59
N PRO A 145 -14.85 -2.95 0.08
CA PRO A 145 -13.47 -3.43 0.20
C PRO A 145 -12.90 -3.90 -1.13
N PHE A 146 -13.77 -4.28 -2.08
CA PHE A 146 -13.41 -4.77 -3.42
C PHE A 146 -13.53 -3.70 -4.51
N TYR A 147 -13.75 -2.44 -4.14
CA TYR A 147 -13.84 -1.33 -5.11
C TYR A 147 -14.92 -1.53 -6.19
N GLU A 148 -16.04 -2.19 -5.84
CA GLU A 148 -17.16 -2.51 -6.73
C GLU A 148 -17.79 -1.27 -7.36
N ARG A 149 -17.62 -0.10 -6.74
CA ARG A 149 -18.00 1.20 -7.32
C ARG A 149 -17.40 1.48 -8.70
N TYR A 150 -16.33 0.78 -9.09
CA TYR A 150 -15.72 0.86 -10.42
C TYR A 150 -16.08 -0.33 -11.33
N GLY A 151 -16.88 -1.27 -10.86
CA GLY A 151 -17.13 -2.57 -11.49
C GLY A 151 -17.83 -2.53 -12.85
N SER A 152 -18.52 -1.44 -13.20
CA SER A 152 -19.25 -1.29 -14.46
C SER A 152 -18.66 -0.25 -15.40
N ILE A 153 -17.55 0.41 -15.00
CA ILE A 153 -17.01 1.52 -15.77
C ILE A 153 -15.99 1.01 -16.80
N GLU A 154 -16.07 1.54 -18.00
CA GLU A 154 -15.18 1.22 -19.13
C GLU A 154 -14.33 2.43 -19.50
N TYR A 155 -13.03 2.19 -19.71
CA TYR A 155 -12.04 3.20 -20.03
C TYR A 155 -11.13 2.75 -21.18
N THR A 156 -10.66 3.71 -21.97
CA THR A 156 -9.60 3.56 -22.95
C THR A 156 -8.26 3.32 -22.26
N GLY A 157 -8.00 4.08 -21.21
CA GLY A 157 -6.84 3.99 -20.32
C GLY A 157 -7.03 4.90 -19.11
N GLY A 158 -6.00 5.08 -18.29
CA GLY A 158 -6.09 6.01 -17.18
C GLY A 158 -4.82 6.19 -16.39
N TRP A 159 -4.90 7.08 -15.41
CA TRP A 159 -3.79 7.54 -14.61
C TRP A 159 -4.11 7.47 -13.11
N ILE A 160 -3.29 6.76 -12.35
CA ILE A 160 -3.26 6.78 -10.88
C ILE A 160 -2.15 7.75 -10.45
N GLU A 161 -2.55 8.91 -9.94
CA GLU A 161 -1.65 9.93 -9.44
C GLU A 161 -1.36 9.69 -7.95
N GLU A 162 -0.10 9.90 -7.55
CA GLU A 162 0.39 9.66 -6.18
C GLU A 162 0.01 8.26 -5.69
N GLY A 163 0.37 7.23 -6.47
CA GLY A 163 0.05 5.82 -6.19
C GLY A 163 0.52 5.32 -4.82
N GLY A 164 1.45 6.03 -4.17
CA GLY A 164 1.89 5.77 -2.79
C GLY A 164 0.79 5.97 -1.74
N GLU A 165 -0.28 6.69 -2.06
CA GLU A 165 -1.44 6.94 -1.19
C GLU A 165 -2.61 5.99 -1.50
N VAL A 166 -2.47 5.14 -2.52
CA VAL A 166 -3.55 4.28 -3.04
C VAL A 166 -3.30 2.83 -2.63
N ASN A 167 -4.35 2.11 -2.26
CA ASN A 167 -4.29 0.68 -1.94
C ASN A 167 -4.22 -0.19 -3.20
N PHE A 168 -3.58 -1.36 -3.13
CA PHE A 168 -3.44 -2.28 -4.28
C PHE A 168 -4.78 -2.67 -4.91
N GLY A 169 -5.84 -2.85 -4.11
CA GLY A 169 -7.17 -3.21 -4.60
C GLY A 169 -7.74 -2.21 -5.61
N ALA A 170 -7.43 -0.91 -5.48
CA ALA A 170 -7.84 0.10 -6.45
C ALA A 170 -7.09 -0.06 -7.77
N TYR A 171 -5.78 -0.28 -7.69
CA TYR A 171 -4.92 -0.53 -8.86
C TYR A 171 -5.38 -1.77 -9.62
N ASP A 172 -5.57 -2.89 -8.91
CA ASP A 172 -5.97 -4.17 -9.50
C ASP A 172 -7.36 -4.09 -10.13
N THR A 173 -8.29 -3.42 -9.45
CA THR A 173 -9.64 -3.18 -10.00
C THR A 173 -9.57 -2.34 -11.28
N LEU A 174 -8.87 -1.21 -11.28
CA LEU A 174 -8.80 -0.30 -12.44
C LEU A 174 -8.03 -0.89 -13.62
N LYS A 175 -7.03 -1.74 -13.35
CA LYS A 175 -6.34 -2.53 -14.38
C LYS A 175 -7.31 -3.34 -15.24
N THR A 176 -8.41 -3.83 -14.68
CA THR A 176 -9.45 -4.56 -15.43
C THR A 176 -10.46 -3.65 -16.16
N ARG A 177 -10.42 -2.34 -15.94
CA ARG A 177 -11.35 -1.35 -16.53
C ARG A 177 -10.80 -0.62 -17.74
N VAL A 178 -9.47 -0.57 -17.88
CA VAL A 178 -8.79 -0.01 -19.06
C VAL A 178 -8.79 -1.00 -20.22
N GLY A 179 -8.76 -0.50 -21.46
CA GLY A 179 -8.82 -1.35 -22.65
C GLY A 179 -10.24 -1.71 -23.11
N ARG A 180 -11.27 -1.10 -22.51
CA ARG A 180 -12.69 -1.47 -22.69
C ARG A 180 -13.52 -0.43 -23.43
N HIS A 181 -12.92 0.70 -23.81
CA HIS A 181 -13.66 1.79 -24.46
C HIS A 181 -12.92 2.30 -25.69
N LEU A 182 -13.43 1.95 -26.87
CA LEU A 182 -12.95 2.36 -28.19
C LEU A 182 -11.48 2.01 -28.52
N ASN A 183 -10.82 1.19 -27.71
CA ASN A 183 -9.39 0.88 -27.89
C ASN A 183 -9.09 0.24 -29.25
N ASN A 184 -9.91 -0.72 -29.66
CA ASN A 184 -9.71 -1.43 -30.93
C ASN A 184 -9.98 -0.49 -32.12
N GLU A 185 -11.06 0.28 -32.06
CA GLU A 185 -11.43 1.24 -33.11
C GLU A 185 -10.40 2.37 -33.25
N LEU A 186 -9.77 2.79 -32.14
CA LEU A 186 -8.78 3.85 -32.13
C LEU A 186 -7.34 3.35 -32.33
N GLY A 187 -7.13 2.02 -32.40
CA GLY A 187 -5.81 1.42 -32.52
C GLY A 187 -4.92 1.67 -31.30
N LEU A 188 -5.51 1.74 -30.10
CA LEU A 188 -4.83 2.10 -28.85
C LEU A 188 -4.69 0.90 -27.91
N LYS A 189 -3.46 0.61 -27.50
CA LYS A 189 -3.20 -0.31 -26.39
C LYS A 189 -3.80 0.23 -25.09
N ARG A 190 -4.29 -0.67 -24.22
CA ARG A 190 -4.68 -0.29 -22.85
C ARG A 190 -3.48 0.30 -22.12
N LYS A 191 -3.66 1.43 -21.43
CA LYS A 191 -2.61 2.08 -20.64
C LYS A 191 -3.11 2.36 -19.23
N LEU A 192 -2.40 1.86 -18.23
CA LEU A 192 -2.54 2.24 -16.83
C LEU A 192 -1.24 2.90 -16.39
N PHE A 193 -1.27 4.23 -16.30
CA PHE A 193 -0.16 5.05 -15.87
C PHE A 193 -0.22 5.24 -14.36
N ILE A 194 0.91 5.05 -13.66
CA ILE A 194 1.03 5.29 -12.23
C ILE A 194 2.21 6.22 -12.00
N THR A 195 2.00 7.26 -11.19
CA THR A 195 3.05 8.18 -10.78
C THR A 195 3.18 8.16 -9.27
N CYS A 196 4.43 8.18 -8.80
CA CYS A 196 4.68 8.16 -7.36
C CYS A 196 6.02 8.79 -7.00
N ASN A 197 6.17 9.09 -5.73
CA ASN A 197 7.46 9.14 -5.07
C ASN A 197 7.71 7.78 -4.37
N PRO A 198 8.97 7.35 -4.19
CA PRO A 198 9.28 6.07 -3.56
C PRO A 198 8.54 5.87 -2.24
N LYS A 199 8.00 4.67 -2.04
CA LYS A 199 7.33 4.23 -0.82
C LYS A 199 7.35 2.70 -0.79
N LYS A 200 7.67 2.09 0.35
CA LYS A 200 7.55 0.64 0.53
C LYS A 200 6.07 0.27 0.66
N ASN A 201 5.47 -0.12 -0.45
CA ASN A 201 4.08 -0.55 -0.57
C ASN A 201 3.94 -1.45 -1.81
N TRP A 202 2.71 -1.75 -2.24
CA TRP A 202 2.48 -2.59 -3.42
C TRP A 202 3.26 -2.18 -4.68
N MET A 203 3.58 -0.89 -4.90
CA MET A 203 4.38 -0.47 -6.06
C MET A 203 5.84 -0.92 -5.94
N TYR A 204 6.37 -0.97 -4.71
CA TYR A 204 7.69 -1.51 -4.44
C TYR A 204 7.75 -2.98 -4.86
N ASP A 205 6.77 -3.78 -4.44
CA ASP A 205 6.74 -5.23 -4.73
C ASP A 205 6.31 -5.57 -6.16
N THR A 206 5.40 -4.78 -6.74
CA THR A 206 4.84 -5.06 -8.08
C THR A 206 5.73 -4.55 -9.21
N PHE A 207 6.41 -3.41 -9.02
CA PHE A 207 7.19 -2.76 -10.08
C PHE A 207 8.67 -2.68 -9.74
N TYR A 208 9.02 -2.05 -8.62
CA TYR A 208 10.42 -1.69 -8.35
C TYR A 208 11.31 -2.91 -8.09
N THR A 209 10.88 -3.81 -7.20
CA THR A 209 11.63 -5.02 -6.85
C THR A 209 11.79 -5.96 -8.05
N PRO A 210 10.74 -6.28 -8.83
CA PRO A 210 10.88 -7.04 -10.07
C PRO A 210 11.77 -6.35 -11.11
N PHE A 211 11.68 -5.03 -11.26
CA PHE A 211 12.57 -4.25 -12.13
C PHE A 211 14.03 -4.38 -11.70
N LYS A 212 14.32 -4.19 -10.41
CA LYS A 212 15.67 -4.30 -9.84
C LYS A 212 16.25 -5.70 -10.02
N LYS A 213 15.40 -6.73 -9.93
CA LYS A 213 15.76 -8.14 -10.15
C LYS A 213 15.82 -8.56 -11.62
N GLY A 214 15.43 -7.70 -12.56
CA GLY A 214 15.38 -8.03 -13.99
C GLY A 214 14.28 -9.02 -14.37
N ILE A 215 13.21 -9.12 -13.57
CA ILE A 215 12.09 -10.06 -13.74
C ILE A 215 10.74 -9.36 -13.89
N LEU A 216 10.74 -8.04 -14.13
CA LEU A 216 9.51 -7.30 -14.40
C LEU A 216 8.86 -7.81 -15.71
N PRO A 217 7.57 -8.17 -15.74
CA PRO A 217 6.91 -8.65 -16.95
C PRO A 217 7.02 -7.65 -18.11
N GLU A 218 7.15 -8.15 -19.35
CA GLU A 218 7.38 -7.30 -20.54
C GLU A 218 6.28 -6.26 -20.80
N TYR A 219 5.04 -6.53 -20.37
CA TYR A 219 3.93 -5.57 -20.51
C TYR A 219 3.95 -4.48 -19.44
N MET A 220 4.83 -4.57 -18.44
CA MET A 220 5.03 -3.59 -17.38
C MET A 220 6.31 -2.80 -17.62
N TYR A 221 6.33 -1.54 -17.21
CA TYR A 221 7.54 -0.71 -17.26
C TYR A 221 7.71 0.08 -15.98
N TYR A 222 8.97 0.23 -15.54
CA TYR A 222 9.36 1.14 -14.48
C TYR A 222 10.35 2.18 -15.04
N LEU A 223 10.05 3.47 -14.83
CA LEU A 223 10.96 4.57 -15.12
C LEU A 223 11.20 5.36 -13.82
N GLY A 224 12.46 5.48 -13.41
CA GLY A 224 12.86 6.43 -12.37
C GLY A 224 13.23 7.78 -12.95
N CYS A 225 12.79 8.87 -12.31
CA CYS A 225 13.28 10.23 -12.53
C CYS A 225 13.60 10.93 -11.21
N LEU A 226 14.72 11.65 -11.18
CA LEU A 226 15.14 12.50 -10.08
C LEU A 226 14.85 13.97 -10.37
N VAL A 227 14.83 14.80 -9.33
CA VAL A 227 14.59 16.24 -9.47
C VAL A 227 15.68 16.91 -10.33
N GLN A 228 16.92 16.42 -10.25
CA GLN A 228 18.07 16.94 -10.97
C GLN A 228 18.02 16.62 -12.48
N GLU A 229 17.22 15.63 -12.87
CA GLU A 229 17.00 15.27 -14.28
C GLU A 229 15.91 16.14 -14.95
N ASN A 230 15.24 17.00 -14.17
CA ASN A 230 14.32 18.00 -14.70
C ASN A 230 15.07 19.33 -14.94
N PRO A 231 15.40 19.69 -16.20
CA PRO A 231 16.13 20.92 -16.51
C PRO A 231 15.30 22.21 -16.29
N PHE A 232 14.00 22.08 -16.02
CA PHE A 232 13.05 23.18 -15.88
C PHE A 232 12.59 23.41 -14.44
N ILE A 233 13.13 22.64 -13.49
CA ILE A 233 12.79 22.79 -12.08
C ILE A 233 13.43 24.07 -11.52
N ASP A 234 12.73 24.70 -10.59
CA ASP A 234 13.26 25.83 -9.83
C ASP A 234 14.46 25.37 -8.97
N PRO A 235 15.65 25.99 -9.09
CA PRO A 235 16.79 25.69 -8.24
C PRO A 235 16.47 25.82 -6.73
N ASP A 236 15.63 26.78 -6.34
CA ASP A 236 15.25 26.99 -4.93
C ASP A 236 14.42 25.82 -4.38
N TYR A 237 13.65 25.14 -5.24
CA TYR A 237 12.92 23.94 -4.87
C TYR A 237 13.86 22.77 -4.54
N ILE A 238 14.94 22.61 -5.32
CA ILE A 238 15.97 21.60 -5.03
C ILE A 238 16.63 21.89 -3.68
N GLU A 239 16.92 23.15 -3.38
CA GLU A 239 17.53 23.53 -2.11
C GLU A 239 16.60 23.26 -0.91
N GLY A 240 15.30 23.49 -1.06
CA GLY A 240 14.30 23.09 -0.07
C GLY A 240 14.31 21.58 0.24
N LEU A 241 14.47 20.74 -0.79
CA LEU A 241 14.61 19.30 -0.61
C LEU A 241 15.94 18.91 0.06
N ARG A 242 17.05 19.60 -0.25
CA ARG A 242 18.38 19.36 0.34
C ARG A 242 18.42 19.71 1.82
N THR A 243 17.80 20.82 2.20
CA THR A 243 17.79 21.38 3.56
C THR A 243 16.75 20.75 4.47
N THR A 244 15.91 19.85 3.96
CA THR A 244 14.95 19.09 4.76
C THR A 244 15.67 18.27 5.85
N LYS A 245 15.29 18.48 7.12
CA LYS A 245 15.86 17.77 8.30
C LYS A 245 15.44 16.30 8.36
N ASP A 246 14.29 15.98 7.79
CA ASP A 246 13.74 14.63 7.69
C ASP A 246 14.55 13.82 6.67
N LYS A 247 15.43 12.94 7.19
CA LYS A 247 16.34 12.10 6.39
C LYS A 247 15.56 11.22 5.41
N VAL A 248 14.43 10.67 5.84
CA VAL A 248 13.57 9.79 5.04
C VAL A 248 12.96 10.55 3.88
N LYS A 249 12.37 11.72 4.13
CA LYS A 249 11.85 12.58 3.05
C LYS A 249 12.95 12.97 2.08
N ARG A 250 14.16 13.26 2.56
CA ARG A 250 15.29 13.56 1.69
C ARG A 250 15.68 12.36 0.81
N GLU A 251 15.81 11.17 1.37
CA GLU A 251 16.09 9.96 0.58
C GLU A 251 15.03 9.73 -0.50
N ARG A 252 13.75 9.82 -0.15
CA ARG A 252 12.64 9.56 -1.07
C ARG A 252 12.48 10.65 -2.14
N LEU A 253 12.39 11.90 -1.71
CA LEU A 253 11.99 13.02 -2.56
C LEU A 253 13.17 13.62 -3.32
N LEU A 254 14.37 13.65 -2.74
CA LEU A 254 15.55 14.19 -3.42
C LEU A 254 16.32 13.12 -4.18
N LYS A 255 16.57 11.97 -3.55
CA LYS A 255 17.40 10.90 -4.12
C LYS A 255 16.60 9.82 -4.86
N GLY A 256 15.26 9.86 -4.78
CA GLY A 256 14.43 8.83 -5.41
C GLY A 256 14.70 7.43 -4.87
N ASN A 257 15.25 7.32 -3.66
CA ASN A 257 15.64 6.05 -3.06
C ASN A 257 14.39 5.31 -2.58
N TRP A 258 14.24 4.04 -2.99
CA TRP A 258 13.20 3.13 -2.52
C TRP A 258 13.63 2.30 -1.30
N GLU A 259 14.93 2.08 -1.15
CA GLU A 259 15.56 1.28 -0.10
C GLU A 259 16.14 2.20 0.98
N TYR A 260 15.37 3.21 1.37
CA TYR A 260 15.71 4.05 2.51
C TYR A 260 15.38 3.33 3.81
N ASP A 261 16.16 3.62 4.84
CA ASP A 261 15.87 3.21 6.21
C ASP A 261 14.77 4.12 6.75
N ASP A 262 13.57 3.58 6.91
CA ASP A 262 12.35 4.38 7.06
C ASP A 262 12.15 4.92 8.47
N ASN A 263 12.83 4.33 9.45
CA ASN A 263 12.68 4.69 10.84
C ASN A 263 13.82 4.11 11.69
N PRO A 264 14.69 4.95 12.30
CA PRO A 264 15.73 4.46 13.21
C PRO A 264 15.18 3.78 14.46
N ASN A 265 13.88 3.93 14.74
CA ASN A 265 13.20 3.26 15.83
C ASN A 265 12.59 1.91 15.42
N ALA A 266 12.60 1.54 14.13
CA ALA A 266 12.07 0.25 13.70
C ALA A 266 12.86 -0.92 14.30
N LEU A 267 12.15 -1.90 14.84
CA LEU A 267 12.74 -3.12 15.39
C LEU A 267 12.92 -4.21 14.33
N CYS A 268 12.18 -4.12 13.22
CA CYS A 268 12.25 -5.06 12.10
C CYS A 268 12.47 -4.29 10.80
N SER A 269 13.28 -4.85 9.91
CA SER A 269 13.37 -4.33 8.54
C SER A 269 12.13 -4.72 7.73
N HIS A 270 11.74 -3.90 6.76
CA HIS A 270 10.68 -4.24 5.80
C HIS A 270 10.93 -5.61 5.15
N ASP A 271 12.17 -5.89 4.74
CA ASP A 271 12.50 -7.16 4.08
C ASP A 271 12.31 -8.37 5.00
N ALA A 272 12.65 -8.24 6.30
CA ALA A 272 12.40 -9.29 7.29
C ALA A 272 10.90 -9.50 7.52
N ILE A 273 10.11 -8.42 7.57
CA ILE A 273 8.64 -8.50 7.68
C ILE A 273 8.04 -9.18 6.44
N THR A 274 8.45 -8.79 5.23
CA THR A 274 7.95 -9.40 3.99
C THR A 274 8.39 -10.86 3.86
N ALA A 275 9.53 -11.23 4.44
CA ALA A 275 10.04 -12.60 4.39
C ALA A 275 9.19 -13.62 5.17
N ILE A 276 8.28 -13.20 6.05
CA ILE A 276 7.43 -14.13 6.82
C ILE A 276 6.41 -14.86 5.94
N PHE A 277 6.02 -14.29 4.80
CA PHE A 277 5.02 -14.88 3.90
C PHE A 277 5.66 -16.00 3.08
N ASN A 278 5.11 -17.21 3.18
CA ASN A 278 5.67 -18.44 2.61
C ASN A 278 7.14 -18.69 3.02
N ASN A 279 7.49 -18.30 4.25
CA ASN A 279 8.82 -18.46 4.78
C ASN A 279 9.18 -19.95 4.93
N LEU A 280 10.13 -20.44 4.12
CA LEU A 280 10.63 -21.81 4.21
C LEU A 280 11.47 -22.08 5.46
N LEU A 281 11.95 -21.03 6.13
CA LEU A 281 12.80 -21.12 7.32
C LEU A 281 11.99 -21.06 8.62
N SER A 282 10.67 -20.90 8.55
CA SER A 282 9.85 -20.74 9.74
C SER A 282 9.87 -21.98 10.63
N ILE A 283 9.78 -21.77 11.94
CA ILE A 283 9.80 -22.86 12.90
C ILE A 283 8.46 -23.60 12.86
N THR A 284 8.51 -24.88 12.52
CA THR A 284 7.43 -25.86 12.69
C THR A 284 7.96 -26.98 13.57
N ASN A 285 7.21 -27.38 14.60
CA ASN A 285 7.67 -28.36 15.59
C ASN A 285 6.57 -29.33 16.05
N GLY A 286 5.40 -29.28 15.42
CA GLY A 286 4.23 -30.08 15.76
C GLY A 286 3.50 -29.62 17.03
N LYS A 287 4.00 -28.60 17.74
CA LYS A 287 3.30 -28.00 18.88
C LYS A 287 2.39 -26.90 18.36
N ASN A 288 1.08 -27.11 18.52
CA ASN A 288 0.08 -26.17 18.05
C ASN A 288 -0.36 -25.18 19.13
N TYR A 289 -0.62 -23.92 18.73
CA TYR A 289 -1.06 -22.83 19.61
C TYR A 289 -2.22 -22.04 18.99
N ILE A 290 -2.99 -21.34 19.82
CA ILE A 290 -4.01 -20.37 19.38
C ILE A 290 -3.69 -19.01 20.00
N THR A 291 -3.72 -17.95 19.19
CA THR A 291 -3.76 -16.56 19.65
C THR A 291 -5.02 -15.88 19.11
N ALA A 292 -5.63 -14.99 19.90
CA ALA A 292 -6.87 -14.33 19.50
C ALA A 292 -6.95 -12.87 19.99
N ASP A 293 -7.06 -11.92 19.06
CA ASP A 293 -7.40 -10.53 19.34
C ASP A 293 -8.92 -10.36 19.26
N ILE A 294 -9.52 -9.80 20.33
CA ILE A 294 -10.96 -9.85 20.56
C ILE A 294 -11.61 -8.49 20.34
N ALA A 295 -12.28 -8.33 19.19
CA ALA A 295 -13.15 -7.19 18.91
C ALA A 295 -14.65 -7.55 18.93
N ARG A 296 -15.50 -6.61 19.37
CA ARG A 296 -16.97 -6.77 19.41
C ARG A 296 -17.68 -5.52 18.89
N PHE A 297 -18.59 -5.71 17.91
CA PHE A 297 -19.54 -4.70 17.42
C PHE A 297 -18.95 -3.31 17.06
N GLY A 298 -17.67 -3.27 16.69
CA GLY A 298 -16.96 -2.06 16.24
C GLY A 298 -16.50 -2.16 14.79
N SER A 299 -15.64 -1.23 14.36
CA SER A 299 -14.94 -1.27 13.07
C SER A 299 -13.75 -2.21 13.04
N ASP A 300 -13.30 -2.67 14.20
CA ASP A 300 -12.09 -3.48 14.38
C ASP A 300 -12.39 -4.97 14.14
N TYR A 301 -11.40 -5.71 13.66
CA TYR A 301 -11.56 -7.11 13.29
C TYR A 301 -11.21 -7.99 14.49
N ALA A 302 -12.02 -8.99 14.79
CA ALA A 302 -11.54 -10.08 15.65
C ALA A 302 -10.68 -11.03 14.81
N ARG A 303 -9.44 -11.28 15.24
CA ARG A 303 -8.46 -12.13 14.55
C ARG A 303 -8.11 -13.32 15.42
N ILE A 304 -8.20 -14.53 14.87
CA ILE A 304 -7.83 -15.77 15.57
C ILE A 304 -6.84 -16.53 14.67
N CYS A 305 -5.66 -16.83 15.20
CA CYS A 305 -4.61 -17.55 14.47
C CYS A 305 -4.29 -18.89 15.13
N VAL A 306 -4.08 -19.91 14.30
CA VAL A 306 -3.56 -21.22 14.69
C VAL A 306 -2.12 -21.33 14.23
N TRP A 307 -1.24 -21.69 15.14
CA TRP A 307 0.20 -21.79 14.92
C TRP A 307 0.65 -23.25 15.03
N ASP A 308 1.61 -23.68 14.22
CA ASP A 308 2.52 -24.80 14.47
C ASP A 308 3.92 -24.20 14.68
N GLY A 309 4.47 -24.32 15.89
CA GLY A 309 5.67 -23.58 16.25
C GLY A 309 5.43 -22.06 16.12
N TYR A 310 6.15 -21.42 15.20
CA TYR A 310 6.02 -20.00 14.82
C TYR A 310 5.42 -19.80 13.42
N THR A 311 4.79 -20.83 12.87
CA THR A 311 4.15 -20.80 11.55
C THR A 311 2.64 -20.76 11.70
N ILE A 312 1.95 -19.75 11.14
CA ILE A 312 0.50 -19.72 11.05
C ILE A 312 0.03 -20.74 10.00
N ILE A 313 -0.80 -21.69 10.42
CA ILE A 313 -1.30 -22.81 9.60
C ILE A 313 -2.83 -22.76 9.37
N ASP A 314 -3.56 -21.95 10.13
CA ASP A 314 -4.98 -21.65 9.92
C ASP A 314 -5.33 -20.33 10.60
N LEU A 315 -6.36 -19.65 10.13
CA LEU A 315 -6.79 -18.37 10.69
C LEU A 315 -8.28 -18.12 10.45
N LYS A 316 -8.88 -17.29 11.30
CA LYS A 316 -10.23 -16.76 11.11
C LYS A 316 -10.30 -15.29 11.47
N CYS A 317 -10.91 -14.52 10.57
CA CYS A 317 -11.08 -13.09 10.70
C CYS A 317 -12.58 -12.77 10.69
N PHE A 318 -13.04 -12.00 11.67
CA PHE A 318 -14.42 -11.58 11.79
C PHE A 318 -14.51 -10.05 11.67
N PRO A 319 -15.10 -9.51 10.58
CA PRO A 319 -15.36 -8.07 10.46
C PRO A 319 -16.37 -7.58 11.51
N LEU A 320 -17.31 -8.45 11.88
CA LEU A 320 -18.29 -8.22 12.94
C LEU A 320 -18.53 -9.55 13.67
N SER A 321 -18.36 -9.55 14.98
CA SER A 321 -18.45 -10.76 15.81
C SER A 321 -19.20 -10.54 17.11
N LYS A 322 -19.93 -11.57 17.54
CA LYS A 322 -20.31 -11.76 18.94
C LYS A 322 -19.20 -12.55 19.64
N THR A 323 -19.04 -12.32 20.95
CA THR A 323 -18.12 -13.11 21.78
C THR A 323 -18.41 -14.61 21.70
N THR A 324 -19.68 -15.01 21.58
CA THR A 324 -20.09 -16.42 21.39
C THR A 324 -19.57 -17.04 20.10
N ASP A 325 -19.44 -16.26 19.02
CA ASP A 325 -18.96 -16.77 17.74
C ASP A 325 -17.44 -16.96 17.77
N ILE A 326 -16.73 -16.04 18.43
CA ILE A 326 -15.30 -16.15 18.73
C ILE A 326 -15.02 -17.39 19.59
N GLN A 327 -15.76 -17.57 20.69
CA GLN A 327 -15.62 -18.74 21.58
C GLN A 327 -15.80 -20.06 20.82
N LYS A 328 -16.83 -20.15 19.97
CA LYS A 328 -17.06 -21.33 19.12
C LYS A 328 -15.91 -21.56 18.15
N CYS A 329 -15.32 -20.50 17.59
CA CYS A 329 -14.18 -20.60 16.69
C CYS A 329 -12.94 -21.13 17.41
N ILE A 330 -12.62 -20.60 18.60
CA ILE A 330 -11.51 -21.08 19.43
C ILE A 330 -11.70 -22.57 19.74
N GLN A 331 -12.89 -22.96 20.21
CA GLN A 331 -13.20 -24.36 20.51
C GLN A 331 -13.14 -25.26 19.26
N HIS A 332 -13.54 -24.76 18.09
CA HIS A 332 -13.41 -25.47 16.83
C HIS A 332 -11.93 -25.72 16.49
N PHE A 333 -11.09 -24.70 16.55
CA PHE A 333 -9.65 -24.84 16.30
C PHE A 333 -8.97 -25.74 17.34
N GLN A 334 -9.31 -25.64 18.62
CA GLN A 334 -8.83 -26.54 19.66
C GLN A 334 -9.11 -28.01 19.31
N LYS A 335 -10.32 -28.32 18.85
CA LYS A 335 -10.71 -29.69 18.45
C LYS A 335 -10.00 -30.13 17.16
N LYS A 336 -9.98 -29.26 16.14
CA LYS A 336 -9.41 -29.55 14.82
C LYS A 336 -7.90 -29.82 14.91
N TYR A 337 -7.18 -29.02 15.69
CA TYR A 337 -5.72 -29.04 15.79
C TYR A 337 -5.20 -29.67 17.09
N ARG A 338 -6.09 -30.21 17.93
CA ARG A 338 -5.78 -30.85 19.23
C ARG A 338 -4.96 -29.94 20.17
N ILE A 339 -5.42 -28.71 20.31
CA ILE A 339 -4.73 -27.67 21.08
C ILE A 339 -5.30 -27.63 22.49
N PRO A 340 -4.49 -27.87 23.54
CA PRO A 340 -4.94 -27.76 24.91
C PRO A 340 -5.13 -26.28 25.29
N LYS A 341 -6.02 -26.04 26.27
CA LYS A 341 -6.36 -24.70 26.76
C LYS A 341 -5.17 -23.83 27.17
N TRP A 342 -4.14 -24.45 27.77
CA TRP A 342 -2.92 -23.75 28.21
C TRP A 342 -1.99 -23.34 27.05
N ARG A 343 -2.26 -23.77 25.81
CA ARG A 343 -1.62 -23.25 24.57
C ARG A 343 -2.53 -22.32 23.77
N CYS A 344 -3.62 -21.86 24.39
CA CYS A 344 -4.53 -20.89 23.82
C CYS A 344 -4.44 -19.61 24.64
N ILE A 345 -4.31 -18.46 23.96
CA ILE A 345 -4.27 -17.15 24.60
C ILE A 345 -5.14 -16.16 23.82
N ALA A 346 -5.79 -15.24 24.52
CA ALA A 346 -6.54 -14.16 23.90
C ALA A 346 -6.29 -12.84 24.61
N ASP A 347 -6.48 -11.70 23.92
CA ASP A 347 -6.49 -10.38 24.57
C ASP A 347 -7.58 -10.38 25.64
N GLU A 348 -7.20 -10.10 26.88
CA GLU A 348 -8.11 -10.07 28.03
C GLU A 348 -8.66 -8.66 28.26
N ASP A 349 -8.00 -7.63 27.72
CA ASP A 349 -8.39 -6.24 27.95
C ASP A 349 -9.79 -5.96 27.35
N GLY A 350 -10.64 -5.26 28.12
CA GLY A 350 -11.96 -4.85 27.68
C GLY A 350 -12.96 -5.99 27.48
N VAL A 351 -13.38 -6.22 26.22
CA VAL A 351 -14.42 -7.24 25.89
C VAL A 351 -13.86 -8.66 25.83
N GLY A 352 -12.53 -8.80 25.86
CA GLY A 352 -11.79 -10.05 25.79
C GLY A 352 -11.93 -10.96 27.00
N GLY A 353 -11.99 -10.40 28.21
CA GLY A 353 -12.09 -11.18 29.46
C GLY A 353 -13.24 -12.20 29.47
N GLY A 354 -14.41 -11.83 28.94
CA GLY A 354 -15.53 -12.78 28.83
C GLY A 354 -15.29 -13.93 27.85
N VAL A 355 -14.38 -13.81 26.88
CA VAL A 355 -13.96 -14.93 26.01
C VAL A 355 -12.95 -15.80 26.74
N VAL A 356 -11.96 -15.18 27.40
CA VAL A 356 -10.94 -15.87 28.20
C VAL A 356 -11.59 -16.76 29.26
N ASP A 357 -12.49 -16.20 30.08
CA ASP A 357 -13.18 -16.93 31.15
C ASP A 357 -14.01 -18.11 30.63
N ASN A 358 -14.81 -17.89 29.58
CA ASN A 358 -15.72 -18.90 29.06
C ASN A 358 -15.02 -20.01 28.29
N CYS A 359 -13.89 -19.71 27.65
CA CYS A 359 -13.05 -20.71 27.00
C CYS A 359 -12.08 -21.38 27.99
N ASP A 360 -11.86 -20.78 29.16
CA ASP A 360 -10.89 -21.22 30.18
C ASP A 360 -9.49 -21.37 29.55
N ILE A 361 -9.03 -20.29 28.92
CA ILE A 361 -7.74 -20.18 28.22
C ILE A 361 -6.87 -19.10 28.89
N GLN A 362 -5.64 -18.92 28.43
CA GLN A 362 -4.78 -17.85 28.96
C GLN A 362 -5.31 -16.46 28.51
N GLY A 363 -5.19 -15.48 29.40
CA GLY A 363 -5.51 -14.09 29.09
C GLY A 363 -4.23 -13.24 28.97
N PHE A 364 -4.17 -12.41 27.93
CA PHE A 364 -3.08 -11.47 27.72
C PHE A 364 -3.52 -10.08 28.18
N VAL A 365 -2.90 -9.59 29.26
CA VAL A 365 -3.16 -8.25 29.81
C VAL A 365 -2.02 -7.33 29.41
N ASN A 366 -2.24 -6.42 28.45
CA ASN A 366 -1.18 -5.68 27.76
C ASN A 366 -0.28 -4.88 28.72
N ASN A 367 -0.91 -4.23 29.71
CA ASN A 367 -0.23 -3.35 30.67
C ASN A 367 0.25 -4.06 31.94
N SER A 368 0.18 -5.40 31.99
CA SER A 368 0.72 -6.17 33.11
C SER A 368 2.25 -6.09 33.17
N ARG A 369 2.83 -6.48 34.31
CA ARG A 369 4.28 -6.46 34.53
C ARG A 369 4.97 -7.43 33.55
N ALA A 370 6.09 -7.00 32.99
CA ALA A 370 6.97 -7.89 32.23
C ALA A 370 7.38 -9.11 33.07
N LEU A 371 7.48 -10.26 32.41
CA LEU A 371 7.81 -11.54 33.02
C LEU A 371 9.32 -11.66 33.27
N LYS A 372 9.70 -12.57 34.17
CA LYS A 372 11.11 -12.88 34.49
C LYS A 372 11.95 -11.65 34.91
N ASP A 373 11.30 -10.61 35.42
CA ASP A 373 11.92 -9.36 35.90
C ASP A 373 12.80 -8.63 34.86
N GLU A 374 12.49 -8.79 33.58
CA GLU A 374 13.20 -8.11 32.48
C GLU A 374 12.88 -6.60 32.40
N ASN A 375 13.78 -5.82 31.79
CA ASN A 375 13.74 -4.35 31.77
C ASN A 375 12.79 -3.76 30.70
N TYR A 376 11.53 -4.21 30.69
CA TYR A 376 10.47 -3.73 29.80
C TYR A 376 9.38 -3.00 30.58
N GLN A 377 8.76 -2.00 29.94
CA GLN A 377 7.67 -1.20 30.52
C GLN A 377 6.52 -2.08 31.00
N ASN A 378 6.08 -3.01 30.16
CA ASN A 378 4.96 -3.92 30.38
C ASN A 378 5.11 -5.20 29.55
N LEU A 379 4.20 -6.16 29.75
CA LEU A 379 4.15 -7.44 29.03
C LEU A 379 4.04 -7.25 27.51
N GLN A 380 3.25 -6.28 27.06
CA GLN A 380 3.13 -5.96 25.64
C GLN A 380 4.50 -5.60 25.05
N THR A 381 5.25 -4.73 25.73
CA THR A 381 6.60 -4.34 25.29
C THR A 381 7.52 -5.55 25.19
N GLN A 382 7.60 -6.37 26.24
CA GLN A 382 8.45 -7.55 26.26
C GLN A 382 8.16 -8.51 25.10
N CYS A 383 6.87 -8.81 24.87
CA CYS A 383 6.47 -9.71 23.80
C CYS A 383 6.69 -9.09 22.41
N GLY A 384 6.58 -7.77 22.24
CA GLY A 384 6.81 -7.14 20.95
C GLY A 384 8.29 -7.03 20.58
N TYR A 385 9.19 -6.86 21.55
CA TYR A 385 10.64 -7.03 21.30
C TYR A 385 10.97 -8.48 20.97
N LYS A 386 10.36 -9.43 21.68
CA LYS A 386 10.53 -10.86 21.37
C LYS A 386 10.05 -11.22 19.97
N LEU A 387 8.92 -10.66 19.56
CA LEU A 387 8.39 -10.81 18.21
C LEU A 387 9.38 -10.30 17.17
N ALA A 388 10.02 -9.16 17.42
CA ALA A 388 11.04 -8.62 16.52
C ALA A 388 12.28 -9.53 16.41
N GLU A 389 12.69 -10.20 17.49
CA GLU A 389 13.75 -11.22 17.44
C GLU A 389 13.37 -12.35 16.47
N HIS A 390 12.19 -12.94 16.62
CA HIS A 390 11.71 -14.03 15.76
C HIS A 390 11.59 -13.61 14.28
N ILE A 391 11.09 -12.40 14.00
CA ILE A 391 10.99 -11.88 12.62
C ILE A 391 12.38 -11.74 12.01
N ASN A 392 13.32 -11.11 12.72
CA ASN A 392 14.67 -10.87 12.21
C ASN A 392 15.48 -12.18 12.08
N ALA A 393 15.19 -13.19 12.90
CA ALA A 393 15.77 -14.52 12.80
C ALA A 393 15.14 -15.40 11.70
N SER A 394 14.14 -14.88 10.96
CA SER A 394 13.37 -15.63 9.95
C SER A 394 12.65 -16.86 10.52
N GLU A 395 12.21 -16.78 11.78
CA GLU A 395 11.55 -17.90 12.49
C GLU A 395 10.04 -17.93 12.29
N ILE A 396 9.44 -16.80 11.88
CA ILE A 396 7.99 -16.66 11.66
C ILE A 396 7.61 -17.02 10.24
N GLY A 397 6.52 -17.77 10.10
CA GLY A 397 5.95 -18.13 8.80
C GLY A 397 4.44 -17.94 8.75
N ILE A 398 3.94 -17.65 7.56
CA ILE A 398 2.50 -17.67 7.26
C ILE A 398 2.33 -18.31 5.88
N ASN A 399 1.43 -19.30 5.78
CA ASN A 399 1.03 -19.78 4.47
C ASN A 399 0.18 -18.69 3.77
N GLU A 400 0.70 -18.14 2.68
CA GLU A 400 0.08 -17.02 1.96
C GLU A 400 -1.28 -17.39 1.35
N GLU A 401 -1.54 -18.68 1.10
CA GLU A 401 -2.85 -19.16 0.62
C GLU A 401 -3.99 -18.92 1.63
N LEU A 402 -3.66 -18.67 2.90
CA LEU A 402 -4.62 -18.35 3.96
C LEU A 402 -5.04 -16.87 3.95
N LEU A 403 -4.31 -16.02 3.22
CA LEU A 403 -4.44 -14.57 3.28
C LEU A 403 -5.02 -14.00 2.00
N SER A 404 -5.85 -12.96 2.13
CA SER A 404 -6.08 -12.05 1.01
C SER A 404 -4.90 -11.09 0.84
N SER A 405 -4.74 -10.49 -0.34
CA SER A 405 -3.74 -9.43 -0.54
C SER A 405 -3.93 -8.26 0.42
N ALA A 406 -5.19 -7.96 0.79
CA ALA A 406 -5.49 -6.92 1.77
C ALA A 406 -5.01 -7.30 3.19
N ASP A 407 -5.15 -8.57 3.59
CA ASP A 407 -4.60 -9.05 4.86
C ASP A 407 -3.07 -8.98 4.86
N LYS A 408 -2.41 -9.35 3.75
CA LYS A 408 -0.96 -9.26 3.61
C LYS A 408 -0.46 -7.82 3.76
N GLU A 409 -1.07 -6.87 3.07
CA GLU A 409 -0.72 -5.45 3.19
C GLU A 409 -0.95 -4.94 4.62
N GLN A 410 -2.04 -5.35 5.24
CA GLN A 410 -2.37 -4.94 6.60
C GLN A 410 -1.37 -5.52 7.62
N ILE A 411 -0.96 -6.79 7.49
CA ILE A 411 0.06 -7.41 8.34
C ILE A 411 1.38 -6.65 8.20
N ILE A 412 1.82 -6.34 6.97
CA ILE A 412 3.05 -5.57 6.74
C ILE A 412 2.95 -4.20 7.41
N LEU A 413 1.86 -3.47 7.14
CA LEU A 413 1.61 -2.13 7.67
C LEU A 413 1.64 -2.10 9.21
N GLU A 414 1.07 -3.10 9.86
CA GLU A 414 1.01 -3.20 11.32
C GLU A 414 2.34 -3.66 11.94
N LEU A 415 3.04 -4.61 11.33
CA LEU A 415 4.35 -5.07 11.82
C LEU A 415 5.44 -4.00 11.62
N GLU A 416 5.32 -3.12 10.62
CA GLU A 416 6.17 -1.92 10.49
C GLU A 416 6.04 -0.96 11.69
N GLN A 417 4.98 -1.08 12.49
CA GLN A 417 4.78 -0.31 13.71
C GLN A 417 5.47 -0.92 14.94
N LEU A 418 6.17 -2.05 14.80
CA LEU A 418 7.09 -2.56 15.82
C LEU A 418 8.29 -1.63 15.94
N GLN A 419 8.11 -0.59 16.73
CA GLN A 419 9.06 0.50 16.89
C GLN A 419 9.35 0.72 18.37
N THR A 420 10.62 0.95 18.71
CA THR A 420 11.00 1.47 20.03
C THR A 420 10.43 2.88 20.22
N TRP A 421 10.22 3.27 21.48
CA TRP A 421 9.61 4.56 21.80
C TRP A 421 10.34 5.24 22.95
N ASP A 422 10.46 6.58 22.88
CA ASP A 422 11.00 7.41 23.96
C ASP A 422 12.40 6.93 24.44
N VAL A 423 13.32 6.79 23.47
CA VAL A 423 14.66 6.19 23.61
C VAL A 423 15.63 7.07 24.42
N ASP A 424 15.31 8.36 24.60
CA ASP A 424 16.21 9.36 25.21
C ASP A 424 16.24 9.32 26.75
N GLY A 425 15.51 8.41 27.39
CA GLY A 425 15.49 8.25 28.85
C GLY A 425 16.29 7.04 29.35
N GLU A 426 17.09 7.21 30.41
CA GLU A 426 17.56 6.08 31.23
C GLU A 426 16.35 5.42 31.90
N GLY A 427 15.83 4.35 31.31
CA GLY A 427 14.59 3.72 31.75
C GLY A 427 14.34 2.34 31.17
N LYS A 428 13.14 1.82 31.44
CA LYS A 428 12.65 0.57 30.84
C LYS A 428 12.45 0.75 29.34
N LEU A 429 12.72 -0.29 28.55
CA LEU A 429 12.40 -0.31 27.13
C LEU A 429 10.88 -0.14 26.94
N LYS A 430 10.49 0.55 25.85
CA LYS A 430 9.10 0.84 25.49
C LYS A 430 8.88 0.53 24.01
N LEU A 431 7.62 0.25 23.66
CA LEU A 431 7.14 0.21 22.28
C LEU A 431 6.27 1.41 21.99
N LYS A 432 6.15 1.75 20.71
CA LYS A 432 5.20 2.75 20.24
C LYS A 432 3.78 2.41 20.74
N PRO A 433 3.09 3.34 21.43
CA PRO A 433 1.76 3.07 22.00
C PRO A 433 0.70 2.76 20.94
N LYS A 434 -0.24 1.86 21.27
CA LYS A 434 -1.36 1.45 20.38
C LYS A 434 -2.19 2.65 19.88
N GLU A 435 -2.37 3.68 20.70
CA GLU A 435 -3.12 4.88 20.31
C GLU A 435 -2.40 5.74 19.27
N GLU A 436 -1.07 5.86 19.35
CA GLU A 436 -0.26 6.53 18.31
C GLU A 436 -0.29 5.75 17.00
N ILE A 437 -0.20 4.41 17.10
CA ILE A 437 -0.33 3.52 15.94
C ILE A 437 -1.68 3.74 15.26
N LYS A 438 -2.79 3.69 16.02
CA LYS A 438 -4.15 3.91 15.50
C LYS A 438 -4.31 5.25 14.79
N GLN A 439 -3.68 6.32 15.29
CA GLN A 439 -3.72 7.63 14.64
C GLN A 439 -3.00 7.63 13.28
N GLU A 440 -1.87 6.93 13.18
CA GLU A 440 -1.06 6.86 11.97
C GLU A 440 -1.67 5.97 10.89
N ILE A 441 -2.02 4.72 11.24
CA ILE A 441 -2.53 3.74 10.27
C ILE A 441 -4.07 3.79 10.14
N ARG A 442 -4.74 4.63 10.96
CA ARG A 442 -6.21 4.87 10.97
C ARG A 442 -7.06 3.62 11.23
N CYS A 443 -6.48 2.59 11.82
CA CYS A 443 -7.12 1.35 12.24
C CYS A 443 -6.39 0.74 13.44
N SER A 444 -7.02 -0.20 14.13
CA SER A 444 -6.38 -0.94 15.23
C SER A 444 -5.38 -1.97 14.68
N PRO A 445 -4.20 -2.13 15.31
CA PRO A 445 -3.19 -3.09 14.87
C PRO A 445 -3.49 -4.53 15.36
N ASP A 446 -4.60 -5.10 14.91
CA ASP A 446 -5.14 -6.37 15.40
C ASP A 446 -4.29 -7.59 14.98
N TRP A 447 -3.64 -7.55 13.81
CA TRP A 447 -2.68 -8.57 13.40
C TRP A 447 -1.45 -8.53 14.31
N ARG A 448 -0.81 -7.37 14.48
CA ARG A 448 0.37 -7.23 15.34
C ARG A 448 0.14 -7.85 16.72
N ASP A 449 -1.04 -7.63 17.30
CA ASP A 449 -1.36 -8.12 18.64
C ASP A 449 -1.47 -9.66 18.69
N VAL A 450 -2.02 -10.34 17.67
CA VAL A 450 -2.02 -11.81 17.61
C VAL A 450 -0.62 -12.41 17.42
N PHE A 451 0.29 -11.74 16.71
CA PHE A 451 1.71 -12.15 16.62
C PHE A 451 2.42 -11.98 17.96
N LEU A 452 2.17 -10.85 18.63
CA LEU A 452 2.80 -10.51 19.89
C LEU A 452 2.38 -11.47 21.01
N MET A 453 1.09 -11.82 21.07
CA MET A 453 0.59 -12.83 22.00
C MET A 453 1.23 -14.20 21.81
N ARG A 454 1.65 -14.58 20.60
CA ARG A 454 2.33 -15.86 20.37
C ARG A 454 3.65 -15.93 21.16
N CYS A 455 4.35 -14.80 21.29
CA CYS A 455 5.61 -14.70 22.01
C CYS A 455 5.45 -14.89 23.54
N TRP A 456 4.23 -14.78 24.08
CA TRP A 456 3.96 -15.03 25.50
C TRP A 456 4.39 -16.44 25.94
N PHE A 457 4.22 -17.44 25.07
CA PHE A 457 4.58 -18.82 25.37
C PHE A 457 6.09 -19.04 25.52
N ASP A 458 6.95 -18.21 24.92
CA ASP A 458 8.41 -18.30 25.13
C ASP A 458 8.81 -18.04 26.58
N TYR A 459 7.97 -17.32 27.32
CA TYR A 459 8.22 -16.97 28.71
C TYR A 459 7.53 -17.92 29.69
N ASN A 460 6.46 -18.61 29.28
CA ASN A 460 5.55 -19.33 30.19
C ASN A 460 5.33 -20.81 29.83
N GLU A 461 5.83 -21.31 28.71
CA GLU A 461 5.83 -22.74 28.44
C GLU A 461 7.04 -23.38 29.12
N TYR A 462 6.78 -24.40 29.93
CA TYR A 462 7.82 -25.25 30.49
C TYR A 462 7.97 -26.47 29.59
N ASP A 463 9.16 -26.66 29.01
CA ASP A 463 9.47 -27.95 28.42
C ASP A 463 9.62 -28.97 29.55
N ILE A 464 8.73 -29.95 29.57
CA ILE A 464 8.91 -31.17 30.33
C ILE A 464 9.97 -31.97 29.57
N PRO A 465 11.18 -32.14 30.10
CA PRO A 465 12.24 -32.84 29.40
C PRO A 465 11.84 -34.29 29.09
N ASP A 466 12.24 -34.81 27.92
CA ASP A 466 11.97 -36.21 27.56
C ASP A 466 12.58 -37.21 28.56
N ASP A 467 13.58 -36.79 29.35
CA ASP A 467 14.22 -37.57 30.41
C ASP A 467 13.58 -37.37 31.80
N ILE A 468 12.37 -36.80 31.90
CA ILE A 468 11.76 -36.49 33.21
C ILE A 468 11.58 -37.73 34.09
N GLU A 469 11.31 -38.90 33.50
CA GLU A 469 11.23 -40.17 34.24
C GLU A 469 12.59 -40.56 34.85
N ALA A 470 13.70 -40.32 34.12
CA ALA A 470 15.05 -40.53 34.64
C ALA A 470 15.42 -39.51 35.73
N ARG A 471 14.98 -38.25 35.59
CA ARG A 471 15.22 -37.19 36.58
C ARG A 471 14.41 -37.35 37.86
N LEU A 472 13.23 -37.95 37.77
CA LEU A 472 12.37 -38.26 38.92
C LEU A 472 12.69 -39.61 39.57
N GLY A 473 13.65 -40.36 39.03
CA GLY A 473 14.05 -41.67 39.56
C GLY A 473 12.97 -42.74 39.42
N VAL A 474 12.14 -42.64 38.37
CA VAL A 474 11.03 -43.56 38.09
C VAL A 474 11.46 -44.72 37.19
N ILE A 475 12.72 -44.72 36.71
CA ILE A 475 13.37 -45.81 35.97
C ILE A 475 14.58 -46.32 36.76
#